data_AF-V2QD86-F1
#
_entry.id   AF-V2QD86-F1
#
_cell.length_a   1.000
_cell.length_b   1.000
_cell.length_c   1.000
_cell.angle_alpha   90.00
_cell.angle_beta   90.00
_cell.angle_gamma   90.00
#
_symmetry.space_group_name_H-M   'P 1'
#
loop_
_entity.id
_entity.type
_entity.pdbx_description
1 polymer ?
#
loop_
_entity_poly.entity_id
_entity_poly.type
_entity_poly.pdbx_seq_one_letter_code
_entity_poly.pdbx_strand_id
1 'polypeptide(L)'
;MVNLVYNQLQENILERKKVDKPLINWFLLTFVLSWLTFGIALIYVFIKRILRVDKYIRRKYEFFDIVIHFIEIEANERGLDNYETYIKELKGRLARFQMEVKPLMPFVIKAFIPVIMFTLFIVFFIVFTGLSNISSVTLMAVLVIWGIYTAGVFLIYIYRMNKIWDDVQQFESEIYDTISQVFISLKLLDCPVIYCTYHGIKKDFTIYTILGFATGGIWFLVWDYYIHTAPDNMYQIFHKAEDIMIEVVTSCCKRD
;
A
#
# COMPACT_ATOMS: atom_id res chain seq x y z
N MET A 1 12.87 -27.89 -11.55
CA MET A 1 12.60 -26.91 -10.46
C MET A 1 12.34 -25.53 -11.03
N VAL A 2 13.11 -25.12 -12.04
CA VAL A 2 12.97 -23.91 -12.87
C VAL A 2 11.53 -23.70 -13.44
N ASN A 3 10.87 -24.75 -13.93
CA ASN A 3 9.48 -24.67 -14.40
C ASN A 3 8.47 -24.25 -13.31
N LEU A 4 8.71 -24.59 -12.03
CA LEU A 4 7.84 -24.18 -10.93
C LEU A 4 7.97 -22.67 -10.67
N VAL A 5 9.21 -22.17 -10.60
CA VAL A 5 9.52 -20.73 -10.46
C VAL A 5 8.87 -19.94 -11.58
N TYR A 6 8.99 -20.42 -12.83
CA TYR A 6 8.38 -19.75 -13.97
C TYR A 6 6.86 -19.66 -13.86
N ASN A 7 6.18 -20.74 -13.49
CA ASN A 7 4.73 -20.74 -13.33
C ASN A 7 4.27 -19.78 -12.22
N GLN A 8 4.94 -19.81 -11.07
CA GLN A 8 4.66 -18.89 -9.96
C GLN A 8 4.88 -17.42 -10.36
N LEU A 9 5.94 -17.15 -11.13
CA LEU A 9 6.20 -15.81 -11.67
C LEU A 9 5.09 -15.36 -12.62
N GLN A 10 4.62 -16.22 -13.51
CA GLN A 10 3.51 -15.90 -14.43
C GLN A 10 2.21 -15.61 -13.67
N GLU A 11 1.91 -16.36 -12.61
CA GLU A 11 0.76 -16.09 -11.74
C GLU A 11 0.87 -14.72 -11.08
N ASN A 12 2.05 -14.36 -10.57
CA ASN A 12 2.30 -13.05 -9.97
C ASN A 12 2.14 -11.89 -10.97
N ILE A 13 2.62 -12.07 -12.21
CA ILE A 13 2.44 -11.11 -13.32
C ILE A 13 0.96 -10.92 -13.66
N LEU A 14 0.18 -12.01 -13.67
CA LEU A 14 -1.27 -11.94 -13.89
C LEU A 14 -1.99 -11.24 -12.74
N GLU A 15 -1.57 -11.43 -11.49
CA GLU A 15 -2.11 -10.72 -10.33
C GLU A 15 -1.78 -9.23 -10.38
N ARG A 16 -0.54 -8.86 -10.75
CA ARG A 16 -0.14 -7.46 -10.97
C ARG A 16 -1.08 -6.74 -11.94
N LYS A 17 -1.42 -7.37 -13.07
CA LYS A 17 -2.36 -6.81 -14.06
C LYS A 17 -3.78 -6.59 -13.51
N LYS A 18 -4.15 -7.23 -12.40
CA LYS A 18 -5.46 -7.09 -11.74
C LYS A 18 -5.42 -6.08 -10.59
N VAL A 19 -4.36 -6.07 -9.80
CA VAL A 19 -4.25 -5.31 -8.56
C VAL A 19 -3.71 -3.90 -8.80
N ASP A 20 -2.70 -3.75 -9.66
CA ASP A 20 -1.91 -2.52 -9.77
C ASP A 20 -2.49 -1.56 -10.81
N LYS A 21 -3.81 -1.37 -10.77
CA LYS A 21 -4.55 -0.48 -11.68
C LYS A 21 -5.14 0.73 -10.94
N PRO A 22 -5.21 1.89 -11.61
CA PRO A 22 -6.01 3.02 -11.13
C PRO A 22 -7.44 2.57 -10.86
N LEU A 23 -7.98 2.91 -9.69
CA LEU A 23 -9.33 2.50 -9.32
C LEU A 23 -10.38 3.34 -10.04
N ILE A 24 -10.24 4.65 -9.93
CA ILE A 24 -11.14 5.63 -10.52
C ILE A 24 -10.47 7.00 -10.55
N ASN A 25 -10.84 7.85 -11.50
CA ASN A 25 -10.41 9.24 -11.50
C ASN A 25 -10.93 9.96 -10.24
N TRP A 26 -10.05 10.66 -9.53
CA TRP A 26 -10.39 11.35 -8.28
C TRP A 26 -11.46 12.43 -8.47
N PHE A 27 -11.38 13.25 -9.51
CA PHE A 27 -12.37 14.30 -9.77
C PHE A 27 -13.76 13.71 -10.04
N LEU A 28 -13.83 12.64 -10.84
CA LEU A 28 -15.08 11.92 -11.09
C LEU A 28 -15.67 11.36 -9.79
N LEU A 29 -14.83 10.77 -8.94
CA LEU A 29 -15.27 10.24 -7.65
C LEU A 29 -15.79 11.34 -6.72
N THR A 30 -15.01 12.41 -6.54
CA THR A 30 -15.24 13.44 -5.53
C THR A 30 -16.33 14.44 -5.90
N PHE A 31 -16.49 14.79 -7.18
CA PHE A 31 -17.43 15.83 -7.60
C PHE A 31 -18.70 15.31 -8.29
N VAL A 32 -18.68 14.08 -8.80
CA VAL A 32 -19.82 13.52 -9.53
C VAL A 32 -20.42 12.34 -8.78
N LEU A 33 -19.65 11.27 -8.59
CA LEU A 33 -20.19 10.02 -8.04
C LEU A 33 -20.52 10.11 -6.56
N SER A 34 -19.72 10.83 -5.77
CA SER A 34 -20.02 11.09 -4.36
C SER A 34 -21.40 11.74 -4.20
N TRP A 35 -21.74 12.72 -5.04
CA TRP A 35 -23.03 13.41 -4.99
C TRP A 35 -24.16 12.53 -5.52
N LEU A 36 -23.97 11.87 -6.67
CA LEU A 36 -25.00 11.00 -7.26
C LEU A 36 -25.34 9.79 -6.39
N THR A 37 -24.39 9.30 -5.60
CA THR A 37 -24.57 8.12 -4.74
C THR A 37 -24.73 8.46 -3.26
N PHE A 38 -24.88 9.75 -2.92
CA PHE A 38 -24.96 10.23 -1.54
C PHE A 38 -23.81 9.69 -0.64
N GLY A 39 -22.59 9.65 -1.18
CA GLY A 39 -21.37 9.25 -0.48
C GLY A 39 -21.06 7.74 -0.50
N ILE A 40 -21.95 6.88 -0.99
CA ILE A 40 -21.72 5.42 -1.05
C ILE A 40 -20.50 5.09 -1.91
N ALA A 41 -20.30 5.78 -3.02
CA ALA A 41 -19.13 5.59 -3.89
C ALA A 41 -17.80 5.86 -3.16
N LEU A 42 -17.74 6.86 -2.27
CA LEU A 42 -16.54 7.17 -1.49
C LEU A 42 -16.18 6.02 -0.55
N ILE A 43 -17.16 5.49 0.17
CA ILE A 43 -16.96 4.36 1.09
C ILE A 43 -16.49 3.12 0.31
N TYR A 44 -17.13 2.82 -0.82
CA TYR A 44 -16.74 1.68 -1.65
C TYR A 44 -15.31 1.79 -2.16
N VAL A 45 -14.92 2.95 -2.72
CA VAL A 45 -13.55 3.17 -3.23
C VAL A 45 -12.52 3.18 -2.10
N PHE A 46 -12.87 3.73 -0.94
CA PHE A 46 -12.03 3.70 0.26
C PHE A 46 -11.67 2.27 0.66
N ILE A 47 -12.67 1.38 0.78
CA ILE A 47 -12.46 -0.04 1.09
C ILE A 47 -11.63 -0.72 -0.01
N LYS A 48 -11.95 -0.47 -1.29
CA LYS A 48 -11.20 -1.03 -2.41
C LYS A 48 -9.75 -0.59 -2.42
N ARG A 49 -9.43 0.64 -2.04
CA ARG A 49 -8.05 1.12 -1.91
C ARG A 49 -7.29 0.35 -0.86
N ILE A 50 -7.86 0.20 0.33
CA ILE A 50 -7.22 -0.54 1.42
C ILE A 50 -6.93 -1.97 0.99
N LEU A 51 -7.91 -2.64 0.37
CA LEU A 51 -7.72 -3.99 -0.17
C LEU A 51 -6.66 -4.04 -1.28
N ARG A 52 -6.56 -3.00 -2.12
CA ARG A 52 -5.54 -2.91 -3.17
C ARG A 52 -4.14 -2.87 -2.57
N VAL A 53 -3.94 -2.05 -1.54
CA VAL A 53 -2.66 -1.92 -0.81
C VAL A 53 -2.28 -3.25 -0.18
N ASP A 54 -3.21 -3.90 0.54
CA ASP A 54 -2.93 -5.18 1.20
C ASP A 54 -2.57 -6.28 0.20
N LYS A 55 -3.29 -6.34 -0.93
CA LYS A 55 -2.97 -7.27 -2.03
C LYS A 55 -1.62 -6.97 -2.66
N TYR A 56 -1.30 -5.69 -2.86
CA TYR A 56 -0.02 -5.26 -3.40
C TYR A 56 1.14 -5.72 -2.50
N ILE A 57 1.07 -5.45 -1.19
CA ILE A 57 2.09 -5.84 -0.22
C ILE A 57 2.32 -7.35 -0.25
N ARG A 58 1.25 -8.13 -0.22
CA ARG A 58 1.32 -9.60 -0.30
C ARG A 58 1.96 -10.07 -1.61
N ARG A 59 1.51 -9.54 -2.75
CA ARG A 59 2.06 -9.88 -4.07
C ARG A 59 3.56 -9.59 -4.15
N LYS A 60 4.00 -8.46 -3.59
CA LYS A 60 5.41 -8.08 -3.59
C LYS A 60 6.26 -8.99 -2.71
N TYR A 61 5.74 -9.39 -1.56
CA TYR A 61 6.40 -10.41 -0.74
C TYR A 61 6.59 -11.71 -1.53
N GLU A 62 5.53 -12.22 -2.16
CA GLU A 62 5.58 -13.45 -2.97
C GLU A 62 6.53 -13.30 -4.16
N PHE A 63 6.53 -12.15 -4.84
CA PHE A 63 7.43 -11.87 -5.95
C PHE A 63 8.91 -11.96 -5.52
N PHE A 64 9.28 -11.29 -4.43
CA PHE A 64 10.67 -11.33 -3.97
C PHE A 64 11.06 -12.71 -3.44
N ASP A 65 10.15 -13.46 -2.82
CA ASP A 65 10.39 -14.84 -2.41
C ASP A 65 10.70 -15.75 -3.62
N ILE A 66 9.94 -15.62 -4.71
CA ILE A 66 10.18 -16.33 -5.98
C ILE A 66 11.56 -15.96 -6.55
N VAL A 67 11.92 -14.67 -6.57
CA VAL A 67 13.22 -14.22 -7.09
C VAL A 67 14.37 -14.72 -6.22
N ILE A 68 14.23 -14.70 -4.89
CA ILE A 68 15.25 -15.23 -3.97
C ILE A 68 15.41 -16.74 -4.16
N HIS A 69 14.32 -17.48 -4.34
CA HIS A 69 14.38 -18.91 -4.62
C HIS A 69 15.05 -19.21 -5.97
N PHE A 70 14.80 -18.40 -6.99
CA PHE A 70 15.50 -18.48 -8.27
C PHE A 70 17.02 -18.24 -8.10
N ILE A 71 17.41 -17.22 -7.35
CA ILE A 71 18.83 -16.95 -7.05
C ILE A 71 19.48 -18.15 -6.36
N GLU A 72 18.77 -18.77 -5.42
CA GLU A 72 19.26 -19.94 -4.68
C GLU A 72 19.53 -21.13 -5.62
N ILE A 73 18.67 -21.36 -6.62
CA ILE A 73 18.87 -22.39 -7.64
C ILE A 73 20.08 -22.07 -8.52
N GLU A 74 20.12 -20.87 -9.11
CA GLU A 74 21.19 -20.46 -10.04
C GLU A 74 22.56 -20.39 -9.37
N ALA A 75 22.63 -19.94 -8.10
CA ALA A 75 23.87 -19.88 -7.36
C ALA A 75 24.44 -21.27 -7.05
N ASN A 76 23.56 -22.24 -6.76
CA ASN A 76 23.94 -23.64 -6.59
C ASN A 76 24.46 -24.27 -7.88
N GLU A 77 23.75 -24.06 -9.00
CA GLU A 77 24.13 -24.62 -10.30
C GLU A 77 25.45 -24.05 -10.83
N ARG A 78 25.72 -22.77 -10.56
CA ARG A 78 26.95 -22.08 -10.99
C ARG A 78 28.11 -22.23 -10.01
N GLY A 79 27.90 -22.88 -8.86
CA GLY A 79 28.93 -23.10 -7.84
C GLY A 79 29.49 -21.79 -7.27
N LEU A 80 28.63 -20.80 -7.02
CA LEU A 80 29.08 -19.50 -6.50
C LEU A 80 29.46 -19.61 -5.02
N ASP A 81 30.74 -19.47 -4.66
CA ASP A 81 31.16 -19.49 -3.27
C ASP A 81 30.52 -18.35 -2.45
N ASN A 82 30.19 -18.62 -1.18
CA ASN A 82 29.63 -17.68 -0.21
C ASN A 82 28.22 -17.11 -0.54
N TYR A 83 27.48 -17.68 -1.49
CA TYR A 83 26.13 -17.23 -1.85
C TYR A 83 25.12 -17.32 -0.68
N GLU A 84 25.33 -18.24 0.26
CA GLU A 84 24.49 -18.42 1.45
C GLU A 84 24.36 -17.14 2.29
N THR A 85 25.42 -16.33 2.35
CA THR A 85 25.41 -15.05 3.09
C THR A 85 24.44 -14.06 2.44
N TYR A 86 24.46 -13.97 1.10
CA TYR A 86 23.54 -13.11 0.36
C TYR A 86 22.09 -13.59 0.45
N ILE A 87 21.85 -14.90 0.34
CA ILE A 87 20.51 -15.48 0.51
C ILE A 87 19.98 -15.21 1.91
N LYS A 88 20.82 -15.37 2.94
CA LYS A 88 20.46 -15.07 4.33
C LYS A 88 20.13 -13.59 4.53
N GLU A 89 20.91 -12.69 3.93
CA GLU A 89 20.62 -11.25 3.95
C GLU A 89 19.27 -10.94 3.27
N LEU A 90 19.04 -11.46 2.06
CA LEU A 90 17.81 -11.26 1.31
C LEU A 90 16.58 -11.80 2.06
N LYS A 91 16.64 -13.02 2.58
CA LYS A 91 15.57 -13.60 3.41
C LYS A 91 15.36 -12.78 4.69
N GLY A 92 16.42 -12.28 5.31
CA GLY A 92 16.35 -11.38 6.47
C GLY A 92 15.67 -10.05 6.16
N ARG A 93 15.99 -9.43 5.01
CA ARG A 93 15.32 -8.21 4.52
C ARG A 93 13.84 -8.46 4.25
N LEU A 94 13.51 -9.56 3.58
CA LEU A 94 12.12 -9.93 3.28
C LEU A 94 11.30 -10.19 4.57
N ALA A 95 11.90 -10.83 5.58
CA ALA A 95 11.27 -11.02 6.89
C ALA A 95 11.02 -9.69 7.62
N ARG A 96 11.95 -8.72 7.55
CA ARG A 96 11.73 -7.37 8.10
C ARG A 96 10.57 -6.66 7.41
N PHE A 97 10.49 -6.74 6.08
CA PHE A 97 9.37 -6.17 5.32
C PHE A 97 8.02 -6.70 5.80
N GLN A 98 7.90 -8.02 6.00
CA GLN A 98 6.66 -8.63 6.49
C GLN A 98 6.28 -8.14 7.90
N MET A 99 7.26 -7.82 8.76
CA MET A 99 7.02 -7.32 10.11
C MET A 99 6.67 -5.82 10.14
N GLU A 100 7.35 -5.02 9.33
CA GLU A 100 7.24 -3.56 9.30
C GLU A 100 6.02 -3.11 8.49
N VAL A 101 5.83 -3.70 7.31
CA VAL A 101 4.76 -3.34 6.37
C VAL A 101 3.54 -4.23 6.61
N LYS A 102 2.76 -3.84 7.62
CA LYS A 102 1.54 -4.58 8.01
C LYS A 102 0.35 -4.21 7.12
N PRO A 103 -0.57 -5.17 6.86
CA PRO A 103 -1.81 -4.89 6.14
C PRO A 103 -2.65 -3.85 6.89
N LEU A 104 -3.31 -3.01 6.13
CA LEU A 104 -4.06 -1.86 6.60
C LEU A 104 -5.50 -2.24 6.99
N MET A 105 -6.11 -3.25 6.35
CA MET A 105 -7.50 -3.64 6.62
C MET A 105 -7.77 -4.00 8.10
N PRO A 106 -6.95 -4.82 8.79
CA PRO A 106 -7.20 -5.15 10.19
C PRO A 106 -7.16 -3.92 11.10
N PHE A 107 -6.31 -2.94 10.78
CA PHE A 107 -6.26 -1.67 11.50
C PHE A 107 -7.52 -0.85 11.25
N VAL A 108 -7.94 -0.69 9.99
CA VAL A 108 -9.12 0.08 9.62
C VAL A 108 -10.38 -0.50 10.29
N ILE A 109 -10.55 -1.83 10.25
CA ILE A 109 -11.67 -2.49 10.92
C ILE A 109 -11.69 -2.14 12.42
N LYS A 110 -10.55 -2.31 13.12
CA LYS A 110 -10.45 -2.01 14.56
C LYS A 110 -10.70 -0.53 14.88
N ALA A 111 -10.25 0.38 14.03
CA ALA A 111 -10.37 1.82 14.26
C ALA A 111 -11.77 2.36 13.94
N PHE A 112 -12.43 1.81 12.91
CA PHE A 112 -13.74 2.29 12.46
C PHE A 112 -14.93 1.59 13.11
N ILE A 113 -14.79 0.37 13.65
CA ILE A 113 -15.88 -0.31 14.39
C ILE A 113 -16.43 0.57 15.53
N PRO A 114 -15.60 1.18 16.41
CA PRO A 114 -16.11 2.05 17.46
C PRO A 114 -16.87 3.27 16.93
N VAL A 115 -16.41 3.86 15.82
CA VAL A 115 -17.08 4.99 15.16
C VAL A 115 -18.47 4.57 14.69
N ILE A 116 -18.57 3.41 14.03
CA ILE A 116 -19.84 2.87 13.51
C ILE A 116 -20.78 2.54 14.67
N MET A 117 -20.30 1.81 15.68
CA MET A 117 -21.09 1.42 16.85
C MET A 117 -21.64 2.64 17.60
N PHE A 118 -20.81 3.68 17.78
CA PHE A 118 -21.24 4.92 18.42
C PHE A 118 -22.27 5.68 17.58
N THR A 119 -22.10 5.69 16.25
CA THR A 119 -23.08 6.30 15.33
C THR A 119 -24.42 5.59 15.41
N LEU A 120 -24.42 4.25 15.37
CA LEU A 120 -25.63 3.44 15.51
C LEU A 120 -26.29 3.64 16.88
N PHE A 121 -25.49 3.74 17.94
CA PHE A 121 -25.99 4.02 19.30
C PHE A 121 -26.68 5.39 19.38
N ILE A 122 -26.08 6.44 18.81
CA ILE A 122 -26.71 7.77 18.75
C ILE A 122 -28.03 7.71 17.99
N VAL A 123 -28.03 7.10 16.80
CA VAL A 123 -29.24 6.98 15.97
C VAL A 123 -30.34 6.23 16.70
N PHE A 124 -30.01 5.08 17.30
CA PHE A 124 -30.92 4.31 18.12
C PHE A 124 -31.48 5.13 19.28
N PHE A 125 -30.61 5.82 20.03
CA PHE A 125 -31.01 6.65 21.15
C PHE A 125 -31.97 7.77 20.74
N ILE A 126 -31.68 8.46 19.62
CA ILE A 126 -32.56 9.51 19.06
C ILE A 126 -33.92 8.95 18.65
N VAL A 127 -33.95 7.80 17.97
CA VAL A 127 -35.18 7.15 17.52
C VAL A 127 -36.06 6.74 18.71
N PHE A 128 -35.46 6.19 19.77
CA PHE A 128 -36.22 5.68 20.93
C PHE A 128 -36.63 6.77 21.91
N THR A 129 -35.79 7.77 22.16
CA THR A 129 -36.11 8.84 23.11
C THR A 129 -36.87 9.99 22.48
N GLY A 130 -36.82 10.14 21.15
CA GLY A 130 -37.36 11.29 20.43
C GLY A 130 -36.45 12.51 20.57
N LEU A 131 -36.20 13.18 19.45
CA LEU A 131 -35.28 14.34 19.39
C LEU A 131 -35.71 15.48 20.35
N SER A 132 -37.01 15.61 20.61
CA SER A 132 -37.58 16.63 21.50
C SER A 132 -37.19 16.48 22.97
N ASN A 133 -36.72 15.29 23.38
CA ASN A 133 -36.39 14.98 24.77
C ASN A 133 -34.90 15.16 25.09
N ILE A 134 -34.08 15.51 24.09
CA ILE A 134 -32.64 15.74 24.24
C ILE A 134 -32.38 17.24 24.21
N SER A 135 -31.67 17.76 25.22
CA SER A 135 -31.29 19.17 25.19
C SER A 135 -30.37 19.45 24.00
N SER A 136 -30.55 20.60 23.35
CA SER A 136 -29.71 21.00 22.21
C SER A 136 -28.22 21.04 22.57
N VAL A 137 -27.89 21.40 23.82
CA VAL A 137 -26.52 21.43 24.36
C VAL A 137 -25.94 20.01 24.44
N THR A 138 -26.70 19.04 24.97
CA THR A 138 -26.26 17.64 25.05
C THR A 138 -26.04 17.05 23.66
N LEU A 139 -26.97 17.31 22.73
CA LEU A 139 -26.84 16.85 21.35
C LEU A 139 -25.59 17.43 20.68
N MET A 140 -25.33 18.73 20.83
CA MET A 140 -24.13 19.36 20.27
C MET A 140 -22.85 18.79 20.88
N ALA A 141 -22.79 18.61 22.20
CA ALA A 141 -21.61 18.04 22.85
C ALA A 141 -21.28 16.63 22.31
N VAL A 142 -22.30 15.78 22.16
CA VAL A 142 -22.15 14.42 21.60
C VAL A 142 -21.65 14.48 20.15
N LEU A 143 -22.22 15.34 19.31
CA LEU A 143 -21.80 15.48 17.90
C LEU A 143 -20.37 16.01 17.77
N VAL A 144 -19.96 16.95 18.63
CA VAL A 144 -18.59 17.47 18.66
C VAL A 144 -17.59 16.38 19.06
N ILE A 145 -17.87 15.65 20.14
CA ILE A 145 -17.00 14.54 20.60
C ILE A 145 -16.87 13.49 19.49
N TRP A 146 -17.99 13.11 18.86
CA TRP A 146 -17.99 12.18 17.74
C TRP A 146 -17.18 12.68 16.55
N GLY A 147 -17.34 13.96 16.18
CA GLY A 147 -16.59 14.59 15.09
C GLY A 147 -15.09 14.59 15.35
N ILE A 148 -14.67 14.94 16.57
CA ILE A 148 -13.26 14.91 16.99
C ILE A 148 -12.69 13.49 16.90
N TYR A 149 -13.42 12.50 17.42
CA TYR A 149 -12.97 11.10 17.39
C TYR A 149 -12.85 10.58 15.95
N THR A 150 -13.86 10.85 15.11
CA THR A 150 -13.88 10.44 13.70
C THR A 150 -12.75 11.09 12.92
N ALA A 151 -12.51 12.40 13.13
CA ALA A 151 -11.40 13.12 12.52
C ALA A 151 -10.05 12.53 12.95
N GLY A 152 -9.88 12.19 14.23
CA GLY A 152 -8.67 11.55 14.75
C GLY A 152 -8.40 10.19 14.08
N VAL A 153 -9.41 9.33 13.99
CA VAL A 153 -9.31 8.04 13.29
C VAL A 153 -8.92 8.23 11.82
N PHE A 154 -9.54 9.20 11.14
CA PHE A 154 -9.24 9.50 9.74
C PHE A 154 -7.82 10.02 9.54
N LEU A 155 -7.33 10.92 10.40
CA LEU A 155 -5.95 11.41 10.36
C LEU A 155 -4.93 10.29 10.57
N ILE A 156 -5.18 9.37 11.52
CA ILE A 156 -4.30 8.21 11.74
C ILE A 156 -4.31 7.29 10.51
N TYR A 157 -5.48 7.08 9.87
CA TYR A 157 -5.55 6.33 8.62
C TYR A 157 -4.67 6.96 7.54
N ILE A 158 -4.77 8.27 7.32
CA ILE A 158 -3.96 8.97 6.32
C ILE A 158 -2.47 8.82 6.63
N TYR A 159 -2.08 9.05 7.89
CA TYR A 159 -0.70 8.89 8.34
C TYR A 159 -0.15 7.51 7.97
N ARG A 160 -0.90 6.47 8.35
CA ARG A 160 -0.51 5.07 8.10
C ARG A 160 -0.42 4.78 6.61
N MET A 161 -1.35 5.29 5.81
CA MET A 161 -1.33 5.08 4.37
C MET A 161 -0.09 5.71 3.73
N ASN A 162 0.24 6.95 4.11
CA ASN A 162 1.45 7.60 3.60
C ASN A 162 2.72 6.86 4.03
N LYS A 163 2.78 6.46 5.31
CA LYS A 163 3.92 5.72 5.86
C LYS A 163 4.13 4.37 5.18
N ILE A 164 3.07 3.60 4.95
CA ILE A 164 3.17 2.30 4.25
C ILE A 164 3.82 2.45 2.88
N TRP A 165 3.45 3.48 2.12
CA TRP A 165 4.04 3.69 0.80
C TRP A 165 5.51 4.12 0.86
N ASP A 166 5.89 4.91 1.86
CA ASP A 166 7.30 5.28 2.10
C ASP A 166 8.13 4.04 2.49
N ASP A 167 7.63 3.24 3.45
CA ASP A 167 8.27 2.00 3.92
C ASP A 167 8.43 0.99 2.76
N VAL A 168 7.38 0.81 1.93
CA VAL A 168 7.43 -0.06 0.73
C VAL A 168 8.48 0.42 -0.27
N GLN A 169 8.53 1.73 -0.55
CA GLN A 169 9.47 2.28 -1.53
C GLN A 169 10.92 2.14 -1.05
N GLN A 170 11.16 2.37 0.24
CA GLN A 170 12.48 2.20 0.82
C GLN A 170 12.91 0.73 0.77
N PHE A 171 12.03 -0.19 1.19
CA PHE A 171 12.31 -1.61 1.13
C PHE A 171 12.61 -2.09 -0.29
N GLU A 172 11.79 -1.70 -1.26
CA GLU A 172 12.01 -2.07 -2.65
C GLU A 172 13.36 -1.58 -3.16
N SER A 173 13.70 -0.30 -2.92
CA SER A 173 15.01 0.23 -3.30
C SER A 173 16.16 -0.63 -2.75
N GLU A 174 16.10 -0.95 -1.45
CA GLU A 174 17.16 -1.72 -0.80
C GLU A 174 17.25 -3.17 -1.31
N ILE A 175 16.12 -3.84 -1.56
CA ILE A 175 16.13 -5.23 -2.04
C ILE A 175 16.52 -5.32 -3.52
N TYR A 176 16.12 -4.35 -4.36
CA TYR A 176 16.55 -4.26 -5.76
C TYR A 176 18.07 -4.08 -5.85
N ASP A 177 18.66 -3.26 -4.99
CA ASP A 177 20.11 -3.06 -4.94
C ASP A 177 20.84 -4.36 -4.58
N THR A 178 20.39 -5.08 -3.54
CA THR A 178 21.00 -6.35 -3.14
C THR A 178 20.83 -7.42 -4.23
N ILE A 179 19.64 -7.57 -4.81
CA ILE A 179 19.44 -8.55 -5.88
C ILE A 179 20.28 -8.20 -7.11
N SER A 180 20.40 -6.92 -7.47
CA SER A 180 21.24 -6.49 -8.59
C SER A 180 22.69 -6.92 -8.41
N GLN A 181 23.25 -6.74 -7.20
CA GLN A 181 24.61 -7.19 -6.89
C GLN A 181 24.77 -8.70 -7.05
N VAL A 182 23.78 -9.48 -6.63
CA VAL A 182 23.80 -10.94 -6.78
C VAL A 182 23.67 -11.35 -8.25
N PHE A 183 22.76 -10.73 -9.01
CA PHE A 183 22.60 -10.99 -10.44
C PHE A 183 23.85 -10.67 -11.25
N ILE A 184 24.53 -9.56 -10.93
CA ILE A 184 25.83 -9.22 -11.55
C ILE A 184 26.89 -10.26 -11.18
N SER A 185 26.95 -10.67 -9.91
CA SER A 185 27.89 -11.70 -9.44
C SER A 185 27.66 -13.06 -10.14
N LEU A 186 26.40 -13.40 -10.43
CA LEU A 186 26.01 -14.59 -11.18
C LEU A 186 26.17 -14.43 -12.70
N LYS A 187 26.60 -13.26 -13.21
CA LYS A 187 26.66 -12.93 -14.64
C LYS A 187 25.30 -13.08 -15.34
N LEU A 188 24.23 -12.70 -14.65
CA LEU A 188 22.87 -12.64 -15.17
C LEU A 188 22.51 -11.23 -15.65
N LEU A 189 23.19 -10.21 -15.14
CA LEU A 189 23.05 -8.81 -15.52
C LEU A 189 24.44 -8.20 -15.73
N ASP A 190 24.55 -7.30 -16.71
CA ASP A 190 25.76 -6.52 -16.96
C ASP A 190 25.76 -5.19 -16.18
N CYS A 191 24.59 -4.69 -15.79
CA CYS A 191 24.42 -3.43 -15.07
C CYS A 191 23.39 -3.54 -13.95
N PRO A 192 23.50 -2.72 -12.89
CA PRO A 192 22.56 -2.75 -11.76
C PRO A 192 21.18 -2.24 -12.18
N VAL A 193 20.14 -2.74 -11.50
CA VAL A 193 18.76 -2.26 -11.70
C VAL A 193 18.63 -0.87 -11.08
N ILE A 194 18.28 0.13 -11.90
CA ILE A 194 18.09 1.50 -11.43
C ILE A 194 16.68 1.64 -10.85
N TYR A 195 16.58 1.84 -9.54
CA TYR A 195 15.34 2.13 -8.84
C TYR A 195 15.20 3.62 -8.54
N CYS A 196 14.22 4.29 -9.16
CA CYS A 196 13.97 5.71 -8.94
C CYS A 196 12.94 5.92 -7.82
N THR A 197 13.32 6.53 -6.70
CA THR A 197 12.35 6.84 -5.63
C THR A 197 11.38 7.95 -6.04
N TYR A 198 10.09 7.80 -5.74
CA TYR A 198 9.10 8.84 -5.96
C TYR A 198 9.08 9.82 -4.78
N HIS A 199 9.56 11.05 -5.00
CA HIS A 199 9.63 12.08 -3.95
C HIS A 199 8.27 12.65 -3.53
N GLY A 200 7.18 12.38 -4.28
CA GLY A 200 5.86 12.93 -3.96
C GLY A 200 5.21 12.36 -2.69
N ILE A 201 5.78 11.31 -2.09
CA ILE A 201 5.24 10.61 -0.91
C ILE A 201 5.93 11.01 0.40
N LYS A 202 7.15 11.52 0.33
CA LYS A 202 7.81 12.18 1.47
C LYS A 202 7.15 13.53 1.73
N LYS A 203 5.95 13.48 2.29
CA LYS A 203 5.20 14.62 2.77
C LYS A 203 5.24 14.59 4.29
N ASP A 204 5.58 15.73 4.89
CA ASP A 204 5.54 15.87 6.33
C ASP A 204 4.08 15.83 6.81
N PHE A 205 3.72 14.76 7.52
CA PHE A 205 2.38 14.56 8.04
C PHE A 205 1.91 15.73 8.91
N THR A 206 2.83 16.29 9.70
CA THR A 206 2.57 17.35 10.67
C THR A 206 2.22 18.65 9.98
N ILE A 207 3.04 19.05 9.00
CA ILE A 207 2.85 20.31 8.27
C ILE A 207 1.49 20.31 7.55
N TYR A 208 1.15 19.22 6.88
CA TYR A 208 -0.10 19.14 6.12
C TYR A 208 -1.34 19.05 7.02
N THR A 209 -1.22 18.43 8.20
CA THR A 209 -2.29 18.44 9.20
C THR A 209 -2.55 19.86 9.72
N ILE A 210 -1.48 20.60 10.06
CA ILE A 210 -1.58 22.00 10.50
C ILE A 210 -2.21 22.86 9.39
N LEU A 211 -1.74 22.71 8.15
CA LEU A 211 -2.30 23.42 6.99
C LEU A 211 -3.78 23.06 6.75
N GLY A 212 -4.17 21.81 6.98
CA GLY A 212 -5.55 21.34 6.93
C GLY A 212 -6.45 22.16 7.85
N PHE A 213 -6.07 22.31 9.11
CA PHE A 213 -6.82 23.15 10.06
C PHE A 213 -6.75 24.63 9.72
N ALA A 214 -5.55 25.16 9.40
CA ALA A 214 -5.33 26.58 9.13
C ALA A 214 -6.11 27.09 7.89
N THR A 215 -6.40 26.21 6.93
CA THR A 215 -7.13 26.56 5.69
C THR A 215 -8.61 26.17 5.71
N GLY A 216 -9.16 25.82 6.88
CA GLY A 216 -10.56 25.39 6.98
C GLY A 216 -10.85 24.09 6.21
N GLY A 217 -9.84 23.24 6.02
CA GLY A 217 -9.98 21.93 5.41
C GLY A 217 -9.60 21.81 3.93
N ILE A 218 -9.22 22.90 3.25
CA ILE A 218 -8.79 22.86 1.84
C ILE A 218 -7.61 21.91 1.66
N TRP A 219 -6.61 21.98 2.55
CA TRP A 219 -5.46 21.08 2.48
C TRP A 219 -5.79 19.61 2.77
N PHE A 220 -6.89 19.31 3.47
CA PHE A 220 -7.34 17.92 3.62
C PHE A 220 -7.84 17.35 2.29
N LEU A 221 -8.45 18.16 1.41
CA LEU A 221 -8.83 17.73 0.06
C LEU A 221 -7.60 17.45 -0.81
N VAL A 222 -6.57 18.31 -0.69
CA VAL A 222 -5.28 18.09 -1.37
C VAL A 222 -4.65 16.77 -0.92
N TRP A 223 -4.73 16.46 0.37
CA TRP A 223 -4.28 15.19 0.92
C TRP A 223 -5.05 13.99 0.40
N ASP A 224 -6.37 14.09 0.40
CA ASP A 224 -7.22 13.04 -0.14
C ASP A 224 -6.86 12.76 -1.61
N TYR A 225 -6.69 13.81 -2.42
CA TYR A 225 -6.21 13.70 -3.80
C TYR A 225 -4.88 12.94 -3.88
N TYR A 226 -3.87 13.33 -3.09
CA TYR A 226 -2.56 12.67 -3.13
C TYR A 226 -2.63 11.20 -2.74
N ILE A 227 -3.37 10.83 -1.70
CA ILE A 227 -3.51 9.42 -1.28
C ILE A 227 -4.21 8.61 -2.37
N HIS A 228 -5.10 9.23 -3.14
CA HIS A 228 -5.76 8.60 -4.27
C HIS A 228 -4.81 8.40 -5.46
N THR A 229 -4.00 9.41 -5.82
CA THR A 229 -3.24 9.41 -7.08
C THR A 229 -1.79 8.96 -6.95
N ALA A 230 -1.16 9.17 -5.79
CA ALA A 230 0.26 8.85 -5.59
C ALA A 230 0.58 7.37 -5.89
N PRO A 231 -0.19 6.37 -5.40
CA PRO A 231 0.18 4.99 -5.69
C PRO A 231 0.01 4.60 -7.16
N ASP A 232 -0.85 5.28 -7.92
CA ASP A 232 -0.96 5.03 -9.36
C ASP A 232 0.32 5.48 -10.11
N ASN A 233 0.97 6.53 -9.63
CA ASN A 233 2.28 6.97 -10.15
C ASN A 233 3.42 6.05 -9.68
N MET A 234 3.37 5.57 -8.44
CA MET A 234 4.40 4.66 -7.91
C MET A 234 4.42 3.33 -8.64
N TYR A 235 3.26 2.76 -8.96
CA TYR A 235 3.21 1.45 -9.61
C TYR A 235 4.02 1.44 -10.90
N GLN A 236 3.99 2.50 -11.70
CA GLN A 236 4.78 2.59 -12.91
C GLN A 236 6.29 2.48 -12.65
N ILE A 237 6.77 3.04 -11.55
CA ILE A 237 8.17 2.97 -11.15
C ILE A 237 8.51 1.55 -10.68
N PHE A 238 7.69 1.00 -9.79
CA PHE A 238 7.86 -0.35 -9.25
C PHE A 238 7.86 -1.41 -10.34
N HIS A 239 7.00 -1.21 -11.34
CA HIS A 239 6.84 -2.06 -12.51
C HIS A 239 8.08 -2.09 -13.38
N LYS A 240 8.75 -0.96 -13.61
CA LYS A 240 9.98 -0.91 -14.42
C LYS A 240 11.11 -1.75 -13.83
N ALA A 241 11.31 -1.67 -12.52
CA ALA A 241 12.34 -2.46 -11.83
C ALA A 241 11.96 -3.95 -11.80
N GLU A 242 10.68 -4.25 -11.56
CA GLU A 242 10.14 -5.62 -11.57
C GLU A 242 10.27 -6.28 -12.95
N ASP A 243 10.01 -5.53 -14.03
CA ASP A 243 10.08 -6.03 -15.41
C ASP A 243 11.50 -6.49 -15.79
N ILE A 244 12.54 -5.78 -15.33
CA ILE A 244 13.94 -6.19 -15.55
C ILE A 244 14.22 -7.53 -14.87
N MET A 245 13.77 -7.72 -13.63
CA MET A 245 13.93 -9.00 -12.94
C MET A 245 13.17 -10.13 -13.62
N ILE A 246 11.93 -9.87 -14.03
CA ILE A 246 11.10 -10.84 -14.76
C ILE A 246 11.81 -11.29 -16.03
N GLU A 247 12.40 -10.36 -16.78
CA GLU A 247 13.15 -10.65 -18.00
C GLU A 247 14.35 -11.55 -17.72
N VAL A 248 15.15 -11.23 -16.70
CA VAL A 248 16.30 -12.05 -16.29
C VAL A 248 15.86 -13.47 -15.96
N VAL A 249 14.89 -13.64 -15.04
CA VAL A 249 14.39 -14.96 -14.63
C VAL A 249 13.84 -15.72 -15.82
N THR A 250 13.03 -15.08 -16.66
CA THR A 250 12.43 -15.72 -17.84
C THR A 250 13.48 -16.13 -18.87
N SER A 251 14.55 -15.35 -19.03
CA SER A 251 15.62 -15.66 -19.99
C SER A 251 16.42 -16.90 -19.58
N CYS A 252 16.64 -17.10 -18.27
CA CYS A 252 17.24 -18.32 -17.73
C CYS A 252 16.31 -19.51 -17.86
N CYS A 253 15.02 -19.36 -17.50
CA CYS A 253 14.06 -20.47 -17.57
C CYS A 253 13.82 -21.02 -18.99
N LYS A 254 14.14 -20.25 -20.04
CA LYS A 254 14.04 -20.69 -21.45
C LYS A 254 15.30 -21.40 -21.96
N ARG A 255 16.37 -21.40 -21.17
CA ARG A 255 17.67 -21.99 -21.55
C ARG A 255 17.70 -23.51 -21.33
N ASP A 256 16.75 -24.03 -20.54
CA ASP A 256 16.44 -25.45 -20.32
C ASP A 256 15.31 -25.93 -21.25
#